data_AF-A0A7D5KJV8-F1
#
_entry.id   AF-A0A7D5KJV8-F1
#
_cell.length_a   1.000
_cell.length_b   1.000
_cell.length_c   1.000
_cell.angle_alpha   90.00
_cell.angle_beta   90.00
_cell.angle_gamma   90.00
#
_symmetry.space_group_name_H-M   'P 1'
#
loop_
_entity.id
_entity.type
_entity.pdbx_description
1 polymer ?
#
loop_
_entity_poly.entity_id
_entity_poly.type
_entity_poly.pdbx_seq_one_letter_code
_entity_poly.pdbx_strand_id
1 'polypeptide(L)'
;MELADRIERFRKTIEEWLRGLYHGMISHPAYEKIEKEAEDAEDAFMLACFPDAFGIPSPVSYYTSELLPYIEDEFESWERRLWDRDSYIERKGQQYHF
;
A
#
# COMPACT_ATOMS: atom_id res chain seq x y z
N MET A 1 -44.29 6.80 24.88
CA MET A 1 -43.06 7.38 24.30
C MET A 1 -43.50 8.54 23.44
N GLU A 2 -43.14 9.75 23.86
CA GLU A 2 -43.41 10.96 23.10
C GLU A 2 -42.73 10.86 21.72
N LEU A 3 -43.35 11.44 20.69
CA LEU A 3 -42.83 11.39 19.32
C LEU A 3 -41.41 11.99 19.26
N ALA A 4 -41.17 13.01 20.08
CA ALA A 4 -39.88 13.66 20.26
C ALA A 4 -38.79 12.66 20.69
N ASP A 5 -39.06 11.80 21.66
CA ASP A 5 -38.07 10.82 22.16
C ASP A 5 -37.68 9.80 21.08
N ARG A 6 -38.61 9.44 20.18
CA ARG A 6 -38.33 8.52 19.06
C ARG A 6 -37.46 9.18 18.00
N ILE A 7 -37.71 10.45 17.69
CA ILE A 7 -36.91 11.23 16.73
C ILE A 7 -35.48 11.41 17.25
N GLU A 8 -35.32 11.71 18.54
CA GLU A 8 -34.00 11.91 19.15
C GLU A 8 -33.16 10.62 19.15
N ARG A 9 -33.77 9.49 19.54
CA ARG A 9 -33.10 8.17 19.46
C ARG A 9 -32.69 7.82 18.04
N PHE A 10 -33.56 8.04 17.06
CA PHE A 10 -33.27 7.74 15.65
C PHE A 10 -32.12 8.59 15.11
N ARG A 11 -32.11 9.90 15.42
CA ARG A 11 -31.02 10.80 15.04
C ARG A 11 -29.68 10.36 15.61
N LYS A 12 -29.65 9.97 16.90
CA LYS A 12 -28.42 9.50 17.56
C LYS A 12 -27.88 8.22 16.92
N THR A 13 -28.75 7.27 16.60
CA THR A 13 -28.36 6.05 15.89
C THR A 13 -27.80 6.36 14.50
N ILE A 14 -28.44 7.24 13.73
CA ILE A 14 -27.92 7.63 12.41
C ILE A 14 -26.54 8.30 12.52
N GLU A 15 -26.33 9.16 13.50
CA GLU A 15 -25.05 9.85 13.69
C GLU A 15 -23.91 8.88 14.00
N GLU A 16 -24.15 7.90 14.88
CA GLU A 16 -23.20 6.83 15.19
C GLU A 16 -22.89 5.97 13.95
N TRP A 17 -23.91 5.61 13.17
CA TRP A 17 -23.75 4.85 11.93
C TRP A 17 -22.99 5.62 10.84
N LEU A 18 -23.31 6.89 10.63
CA LEU A 18 -22.62 7.75 9.66
C LEU A 18 -21.14 7.91 10.03
N ARG A 19 -20.83 8.07 11.31
CA ARG A 19 -19.45 8.19 11.78
C ARG A 19 -18.67 6.89 11.59
N GLY A 20 -19.28 5.75 11.90
CA GLY A 20 -18.69 4.43 11.64
C GLY A 20 -18.48 4.17 10.15
N LEU A 21 -19.47 4.49 9.32
CA LEU A 21 -19.41 4.34 7.86
C LEU A 21 -18.34 5.25 7.25
N TYR A 22 -18.29 6.52 7.65
CA TYR A 22 -17.28 7.48 7.18
C TYR A 22 -15.87 6.99 7.51
N HIS A 23 -15.64 6.51 8.73
CA HIS A 23 -14.35 5.99 9.14
C HIS A 23 -13.97 4.70 8.37
N GLY A 24 -14.90 3.75 8.26
CA GLY A 24 -14.64 2.51 7.51
C GLY A 24 -14.42 2.75 6.02
N MET A 25 -15.19 3.63 5.40
CA MET A 25 -15.21 3.83 3.94
C MET A 25 -14.13 4.79 3.45
N ILE A 26 -13.72 5.78 4.24
CA ILE A 26 -12.82 6.84 3.76
C ILE A 26 -11.42 6.71 4.33
N SER A 27 -11.25 6.50 5.65
CA SER A 27 -9.89 6.45 6.20
C SER A 27 -9.15 5.15 5.88
N HIS A 28 -9.85 4.01 5.84
CA HIS A 28 -9.18 2.74 5.59
C HIS A 28 -8.64 2.62 4.14
N PRO A 29 -9.43 2.93 3.08
CA PRO A 29 -8.91 2.83 1.72
C PRO A 29 -7.87 3.90 1.39
N ALA A 30 -7.92 5.06 2.07
CA ALA A 30 -6.90 6.10 1.90
C ALA A 30 -5.54 5.63 2.43
N TYR A 31 -5.52 4.97 3.59
CA TYR A 31 -4.29 4.45 4.18
C TYR A 31 -3.67 3.36 3.29
N GLU A 32 -4.48 2.39 2.85
CA GLU A 32 -4.04 1.30 1.99
C GLU A 32 -3.44 1.81 0.66
N LYS A 33 -4.00 2.88 0.08
CA LYS A 33 -3.44 3.49 -1.14
C LYS A 33 -2.08 4.12 -0.89
N ILE A 34 -1.92 4.83 0.24
CA ILE A 34 -0.64 5.47 0.60
C ILE A 34 0.43 4.39 0.85
N GLU A 35 0.08 3.33 1.59
CA GLU A 35 0.96 2.21 1.85
C GLU A 35 1.42 1.53 0.57
N LYS A 36 0.50 1.22 -0.35
CA LYS A 36 0.87 0.63 -1.65
C LYS A 36 1.74 1.56 -2.49
N GLU A 37 1.52 2.88 -2.44
CA GLU A 37 2.37 3.85 -3.16
C GLU A 37 3.78 3.90 -2.56
N ALA A 38 3.91 3.82 -1.24
CA ALA A 38 5.20 3.74 -0.56
C ALA A 38 5.94 2.45 -0.96
N GLU A 39 5.26 1.30 -0.95
CA GLU A 39 5.84 0.03 -1.40
C GLU A 39 6.26 0.09 -2.88
N ASP A 40 5.48 0.73 -3.77
CA ASP A 40 5.87 0.89 -5.18
C ASP A 40 7.14 1.75 -5.35
N ALA A 41 7.33 2.75 -4.49
CA ALA A 41 8.54 3.57 -4.48
C ALA A 41 9.76 2.80 -3.96
N GLU A 42 9.59 1.99 -2.91
CA GLU A 42 10.62 1.07 -2.41
C GLU A 42 11.00 0.03 -3.45
N ASP A 43 10.02 -0.61 -4.09
CA ASP A 43 10.24 -1.61 -5.13
C ASP A 43 11.08 -1.00 -6.28
N ALA A 44 10.93 0.30 -6.55
CA ALA A 44 11.59 0.99 -7.67
C ALA A 44 13.03 1.34 -7.32
N PHE A 45 13.24 1.76 -6.07
CA PHE A 45 14.57 1.95 -5.51
C PHE A 45 15.37 0.64 -5.52
N MET A 46 14.77 -0.45 -5.04
CA MET A 46 15.40 -1.77 -5.02
C MET A 46 15.76 -2.25 -6.43
N LEU A 47 14.88 -2.07 -7.41
CA LEU A 47 15.17 -2.40 -8.80
C LEU A 47 16.30 -1.55 -9.40
N ALA A 48 16.39 -0.27 -9.03
CA ALA A 48 17.48 0.60 -9.47
C ALA A 48 18.82 0.22 -8.84
N CYS A 49 18.81 -0.25 -7.60
CA CYS A 49 19.99 -0.68 -6.87
C CYS A 49 20.45 -2.09 -7.25
N PHE A 50 19.54 -3.02 -7.52
CA PHE A 50 19.82 -4.43 -7.73
C PHE A 50 19.16 -5.01 -9.00
N PRO A 51 19.34 -4.38 -10.18
CA PRO A 51 18.83 -4.93 -11.44
C PRO A 51 19.48 -6.27 -11.82
N ASP A 52 20.66 -6.56 -11.26
CA ASP A 52 21.39 -7.83 -11.45
C ASP A 52 20.57 -9.04 -10.96
N ALA A 53 19.71 -8.87 -9.95
CA ALA A 53 18.79 -9.91 -9.48
C ALA A 53 17.85 -10.40 -10.60
N PHE A 54 17.60 -9.57 -11.61
CA PHE A 54 16.80 -9.87 -12.79
C PHE A 54 17.63 -10.21 -14.03
N GLY A 55 18.94 -10.39 -13.88
CA GLY A 55 19.85 -10.69 -14.99
C GLY A 55 20.15 -9.49 -15.89
N ILE A 56 19.84 -8.26 -15.44
CA ILE A 56 20.23 -7.02 -16.13
C ILE A 56 21.55 -6.54 -15.49
N PRO A 57 22.70 -6.75 -16.15
CA PRO A 57 23.98 -6.37 -15.56
C PRO A 57 24.08 -4.85 -15.45
N SER A 58 24.27 -4.34 -14.23
CA SER A 58 24.46 -2.93 -13.94
C SER A 58 25.70 -2.68 -13.10
N PRO A 59 26.50 -1.66 -13.42
CA PRO A 59 27.62 -1.26 -12.57
C PRO A 59 27.16 -0.69 -11.21
N VAL A 60 25.89 -0.29 -11.09
CA VAL A 60 25.33 0.26 -9.86
C VAL A 60 25.25 -0.80 -8.77
N SER A 61 24.86 -2.03 -9.13
CA SER A 61 24.73 -3.19 -8.25
C SER A 61 25.98 -3.46 -7.41
N TYR A 62 27.15 -3.24 -8.01
CA TYR A 62 28.43 -3.39 -7.32
C TYR A 62 28.59 -2.38 -6.18
N TYR A 63 28.23 -1.11 -6.40
CA TYR A 63 28.36 -0.05 -5.40
C TYR A 63 27.26 -0.11 -4.34
N THR A 64 26.05 -0.49 -4.73
CA THR A 64 24.90 -0.59 -3.83
C THR A 64 24.92 -1.85 -2.98
N SER A 65 25.77 -2.84 -3.30
CA SER A 65 25.97 -4.04 -2.46
C SER A 65 26.38 -3.70 -1.02
N GLU A 66 27.01 -2.55 -0.78
CA GLU A 66 27.32 -2.06 0.56
C GLU A 66 26.07 -1.74 1.41
N LEU A 67 24.92 -1.51 0.76
CA LEU A 67 23.65 -1.24 1.42
C LEU A 67 22.96 -2.50 1.92
N LEU A 68 23.25 -3.67 1.32
CA LEU A 68 22.57 -4.94 1.61
C LEU A 68 22.44 -5.26 3.11
N PRO A 69 23.49 -5.08 3.96
CA PRO A 69 23.37 -5.38 5.39
C PRO A 69 22.36 -4.50 6.15
N TYR A 70 21.95 -3.38 5.56
CA TYR A 70 21.00 -2.43 6.16
C TYR A 70 19.59 -2.57 5.62
N ILE A 71 19.40 -3.32 4.54
CA ILE A 71 18.13 -3.46 3.81
C ILE A 71 17.79 -4.94 3.54
N GLU A 72 18.39 -5.86 4.28
CA GLU A 72 18.27 -7.31 4.06
C GLU A 72 16.81 -7.77 4.17
N ASP A 73 16.10 -7.31 5.20
CA ASP A 73 14.70 -7.65 5.46
C ASP A 73 13.78 -7.08 4.37
N GLU A 74 14.03 -5.84 3.95
CA GLU A 74 13.30 -5.18 2.86
C GLU A 74 13.57 -5.86 1.52
N PHE A 75 14.80 -6.37 1.31
CA PHE A 75 15.20 -7.07 0.10
C PHE A 75 14.47 -8.41 -0.04
N GLU A 76 14.42 -9.24 1.01
CA GLU A 76 13.64 -10.49 1.00
C GLU A 76 12.14 -10.20 0.77
N SER A 77 11.62 -9.16 1.43
CA SER A 77 10.22 -8.75 1.27
C SER A 77 9.91 -8.31 -0.16
N TRP A 78 10.81 -7.55 -0.77
CA TRP A 78 10.73 -7.09 -2.16
C TRP A 78 10.79 -8.25 -3.16
N GLU A 79 11.75 -9.18 -3.00
CA GLU A 79 11.88 -10.37 -3.85
C GLU A 79 10.58 -11.18 -3.85
N ARG A 80 10.01 -11.40 -2.66
CA ARG A 80 8.74 -12.11 -2.51
C ARG A 80 7.58 -11.37 -3.19
N ARG A 81 7.48 -10.06 -3.01
CA ARG A 81 6.43 -9.23 -3.65
C ARG A 81 6.52 -9.25 -5.17
N LEU A 82 7.73 -9.32 -5.72
CA LEU A 82 7.95 -9.41 -7.16
C LEU A 82 7.63 -10.80 -7.72
N TRP A 83 7.94 -11.86 -6.99
CA TRP A 83 7.60 -13.23 -7.41
C TRP A 83 6.10 -13.47 -7.54
N ASP A 84 5.31 -12.79 -6.70
CA ASP A 84 3.85 -12.88 -6.74
C ASP A 84 3.22 -12.03 -7.88
N ARG A 85 4.03 -11.31 -8.69
CA ARG A 85 3.54 -10.42 -9.76
C ARG A 85 4.04 -10.84 -11.13
N ASP A 86 3.19 -10.69 -12.14
CA ASP A 86 3.57 -10.93 -13.53
C ASP A 86 4.30 -9.72 -14.12
N SER A 87 4.02 -8.51 -13.63
CA SER A 87 4.71 -7.30 -14.09
C SER A 87 4.83 -6.22 -13.02
N TYR A 88 5.88 -5.40 -13.16
CA TYR A 88 6.15 -4.28 -12.26
C TYR A 88 5.00 -3.23 -12.23
N ILE A 89 4.25 -3.11 -13.33
CA ILE A 89 3.18 -2.10 -13.48
C ILE A 89 1.80 -2.65 -13.09
N GLU A 90 1.69 -3.95 -12.79
CA GLU A 90 0.42 -4.63 -12.51
C GLU A 90 -0.41 -3.95 -11.42
N ARG A 91 0.23 -3.55 -10.31
CA ARG A 91 -0.44 -2.84 -9.21
C ARG A 91 -0.96 -1.46 -9.58
N LYS A 92 -0.26 -0.71 -10.43
CA LYS A 92 -0.74 0.58 -10.93
C LYS A 92 -2.02 0.37 -11.75
N GLY A 93 -2.12 -0.72 -12.52
CA GLY A 93 -3.34 -1.10 -13.22
C GLY A 93 -4.53 -1.37 -12.28
N GLN A 94 -4.30 -2.02 -11.14
CA GLN A 94 -5.33 -2.29 -10.14
C GLN A 94 -5.70 -1.06 -9.29
N GLN A 95 -4.78 -0.14 -9.02
CA GLN A 95 -5.09 1.08 -8.26
C GLN A 95 -5.94 2.09 -9.04
N TYR A 96 -5.74 2.16 -10.36
CA TYR A 96 -6.38 3.11 -11.24
C TYR A 96 -7.53 2.51 -12.05
N HIS A 97 -8.19 1.44 -11.57
CA HIS A 97 -9.36 0.84 -12.22
C HIS A 97 -10.25 1.89 -12.91
N PHE A 98 -10.15 1.95 -14.24
CA PHE A 98 -11.26 2.28 -15.12
C PHE A 98 -12.03 0.99 -15.38
#